data_AF-A0A1B1BJY1-F1
#
_entry.id   AF-A0A1B1BJY1-F1
#
_cell.length_a   1.000
_cell.length_b   1.000
_cell.length_c   1.000
_cell.angle_alpha   90.00
_cell.angle_beta   90.00
_cell.angle_gamma   90.00
#
_symmetry.space_group_name_H-M   'P 1'
#
loop_
_entity.id
_entity.type
_entity.pdbx_description
1 polymer ?
#
loop_
_entity_poly.entity_id
_entity_poly.type
_entity_poly.pdbx_seq_one_letter_code
_entity_poly.pdbx_strand_id
1 'polypeptide(L)'
;MIGFGAAPETTNCSRAGCRELASWRLDWRNPRIHAEDRVKTWLACDEHVDFLRDFLSTRDFPLRVSPLEATERTGTERTGTGLTGTELT
;
A
#
# COMPACT_ATOMS: atom_id res chain seq x y z
N MET A 1 -19.44 -15.25 13.69
CA MET A 1 -18.46 -15.29 12.57
C MET A 1 -18.76 -14.15 11.63
N ILE A 2 -17.97 -13.08 11.69
CA ILE A 2 -17.99 -11.96 10.74
C ILE A 2 -16.58 -11.37 10.75
N GLY A 3 -15.77 -11.76 9.74
CA GLY A 3 -14.48 -11.15 9.48
C GLY A 3 -14.70 -9.78 8.85
N PHE A 4 -14.66 -8.73 9.66
CA PHE A 4 -14.65 -7.36 9.18
C PHE A 4 -13.31 -7.08 8.52
N GLY A 5 -13.35 -6.93 7.20
CA GLY A 5 -12.34 -6.23 6.39
C GLY A 5 -10.92 -6.71 6.60
N ALA A 6 -10.50 -7.71 5.83
CA ALA A 6 -9.09 -7.83 5.51
C ALA A 6 -8.63 -6.45 5.00
N ALA A 7 -7.86 -5.75 5.82
CA ALA A 7 -7.16 -4.54 5.40
C ALA A 7 -6.44 -4.91 4.10
N PRO A 8 -6.44 -4.05 3.08
CA PRO A 8 -5.74 -4.34 1.84
C PRO A 8 -4.29 -4.69 2.19
N GLU A 9 -4.00 -5.99 2.11
CA GLU A 9 -2.69 -6.62 2.36
C GLU A 9 -1.63 -6.18 1.35
N THR A 10 -2.03 -5.33 0.40
CA THR A 10 -1.16 -4.73 -0.59
C THR A 10 -0.55 -3.44 -0.05
N THR A 11 0.57 -3.58 0.65
CA THR A 11 1.51 -2.48 0.95
C THR A 11 2.28 -2.03 -0.29
N ASN A 12 1.80 -2.34 -1.50
CA ASN A 12 2.47 -2.05 -2.76
C ASN A 12 2.07 -0.67 -3.30
N CYS A 13 2.98 -0.09 -4.09
CA CYS A 13 2.69 1.13 -4.82
C CYS A 13 1.46 0.98 -5.74
N SER A 14 0.58 1.99 -5.75
CA SER A 14 -0.62 2.05 -6.58
C SER A 14 -0.34 2.36 -8.05
N ARG A 15 0.93 2.64 -8.42
CA ARG A 15 1.33 2.79 -9.82
C ARG A 15 1.14 1.46 -10.55
N ALA A 16 0.41 1.49 -11.66
CA ALA A 16 0.23 0.31 -12.49
C ALA A 16 1.59 -0.28 -12.91
N GLY A 17 1.79 -1.57 -12.64
CA GLY A 17 3.03 -2.29 -12.95
C GLY A 17 4.14 -2.15 -11.91
N CYS A 18 4.02 -1.25 -10.93
CA CYS A 18 4.97 -1.17 -9.81
C CYS A 18 4.63 -2.25 -8.77
N ARG A 19 5.67 -2.87 -8.23
CA ARG A 19 5.57 -3.90 -7.17
C ARG A 19 6.34 -3.52 -5.90
N GLU A 20 6.96 -2.35 -5.90
CA GLU A 20 7.72 -1.86 -4.74
C GLU A 20 6.81 -1.61 -3.54
N LEU A 21 7.41 -1.69 -2.36
CA LEU A 21 6.75 -1.36 -1.11
C LEU A 21 6.49 0.14 -1.04
N ALA A 22 5.31 0.49 -0.57
CA ALA A 22 4.93 1.86 -0.35
C ALA A 22 5.53 2.38 0.95
N SER A 23 6.05 3.60 0.88
CA SER A 23 6.52 4.39 2.03
C SER A 23 5.65 5.63 2.25
N TRP A 24 4.74 5.90 1.32
CA TRP A 24 3.91 7.10 1.28
C TRP A 24 2.44 6.75 1.09
N ARG A 25 1.59 7.53 1.75
CA ARG A 25 0.14 7.51 1.65
C ARG A 25 -0.35 8.81 1.02
N LEU A 26 -1.21 8.69 0.01
CA LEU A 26 -1.85 9.81 -0.67
C LEU A 26 -3.37 9.72 -0.48
N ASP A 27 -3.93 10.57 0.36
CA ASP A 27 -5.37 10.70 0.57
C ASP A 27 -5.90 11.80 -0.33
N TRP A 28 -6.84 11.48 -1.22
CA TRP A 28 -7.33 12.40 -2.24
C TRP A 28 -8.82 12.28 -2.47
N ARG A 29 -9.44 13.34 -3.01
CA ARG A 29 -10.88 13.37 -3.34
C ARG A 29 -11.11 13.77 -4.79
N ASN A 30 -12.17 13.23 -5.38
CA ASN A 30 -12.68 13.66 -6.69
C ASN A 30 -13.96 14.49 -6.49
N PRO A 31 -13.87 15.83 -6.41
CA PRO A 31 -15.02 16.70 -6.16
C PRO A 31 -16.02 16.72 -7.32
N ARG A 32 -15.67 16.17 -8.48
CA ARG A 32 -16.53 16.17 -9.67
C ARG A 32 -17.62 15.11 -9.65
N ILE A 33 -17.49 14.08 -8.81
CA ILE A 33 -18.39 12.91 -8.81
C ILE A 33 -18.85 12.46 -7.41
N HIS A 34 -18.28 12.99 -6.34
CA HIS A 34 -18.59 12.59 -4.97
C HIS A 34 -18.83 13.80 -4.06
N ALA A 35 -19.69 13.59 -3.06
CA ALA A 35 -19.81 14.50 -1.91
C ALA A 35 -18.49 14.56 -1.12
N GLU A 36 -18.34 15.59 -0.31
CA GLU A 36 -17.07 15.98 0.32
C GLU A 36 -16.49 14.90 1.26
N ASP A 37 -17.33 14.00 1.77
CA ASP A 37 -16.95 12.94 2.70
C ASP A 37 -16.23 11.74 2.06
N ARG A 38 -16.18 11.65 0.72
CA ARG A 38 -15.56 10.49 0.06
C ARG A 38 -14.09 10.74 -0.28
N VAL A 39 -13.21 10.24 0.58
CA VAL A 39 -11.75 10.22 0.37
C VAL A 39 -11.31 8.85 -0.15
N LYS A 40 -10.40 8.83 -1.12
CA LYS A 40 -9.72 7.64 -1.59
C LYS A 40 -8.25 7.70 -1.19
N THR A 41 -7.69 6.54 -0.85
CA THR A 41 -6.29 6.40 -0.47
C THR A 41 -5.52 5.66 -1.56
N TRP A 42 -4.37 6.21 -1.95
CA TRP A 42 -3.35 5.58 -2.77
C TRP A 42 -2.07 5.41 -1.97
N LEU A 43 -1.28 4.39 -2.32
CA LEU A 43 0.02 4.12 -1.73
C LEU A 43 1.13 4.36 -2.76
N ALA A 44 2.28 4.88 -2.34
CA ALA A 44 3.40 5.14 -3.23
C ALA A 44 4.74 4.72 -2.63
N CYS A 45 5.61 4.14 -3.45
CA CYS A 45 7.04 4.02 -3.13
C CYS A 45 7.71 5.39 -3.34
N ASP A 46 8.97 5.50 -2.91
CA ASP A 46 9.75 6.74 -3.02
C ASP A 46 9.91 7.20 -4.49
N GLU A 47 10.06 6.25 -5.42
CA GLU A 47 10.18 6.55 -6.86
C GLU A 47 8.90 7.18 -7.45
N HIS A 48 7.73 6.85 -6.90
CA HIS A 48 6.44 7.15 -7.52
C HIS A 48 5.56 8.16 -6.78
N VAL A 49 5.97 8.62 -5.60
CA VAL A 49 5.20 9.58 -4.79
C VAL A 49 4.95 10.89 -5.55
N ASP A 50 5.99 11.46 -6.16
CA ASP A 50 5.89 12.71 -6.91
C ASP A 50 5.06 12.57 -8.17
N PHE A 51 5.20 11.45 -8.89
CA PHE A 51 4.39 11.16 -10.07
C PHE A 51 2.89 11.13 -9.75
N LEU A 52 2.50 10.41 -8.69
CA LEU A 52 1.09 10.30 -8.30
C LEU A 52 0.54 11.63 -7.76
N ARG A 53 1.36 12.38 -7.02
CA ARG A 53 1.03 13.73 -6.55
C ARG A 53 0.76 14.67 -7.73
N ASP A 54 1.66 14.72 -8.70
CA ASP A 54 1.54 15.57 -9.89
C ASP A 54 0.29 15.22 -10.70
N PHE A 55 0.04 13.92 -10.90
CA PHE A 55 -1.15 13.44 -11.59
C PHE A 55 -2.45 13.97 -10.95
N LEU A 56 -2.54 13.95 -9.63
CA LEU A 56 -3.71 14.46 -8.90
C LEU A 56 -3.76 15.99 -8.91
N SER A 57 -2.62 16.65 -8.74
CA SER A 57 -2.52 18.12 -8.72
C SER A 57 -2.91 18.75 -10.06
N THR A 58 -2.50 18.16 -11.18
CA THR A 58 -2.84 18.61 -12.54
C THR A 58 -4.35 18.55 -12.83
N ARG A 59 -5.12 17.82 -12.01
CA ARG A 59 -6.59 17.70 -12.12
C ARG A 59 -7.33 18.54 -11.09
N ASP A 60 -6.61 19.37 -10.33
CA ASP A 60 -7.13 20.14 -9.20
C ASP A 60 -7.83 19.26 -8.14
N PHE A 61 -7.39 18.01 -8.01
CA PHE A 61 -7.92 17.10 -7.00
C PHE A 61 -7.26 17.39 -5.65
N PRO A 62 -8.03 17.74 -4.61
CA PRO A 62 -7.48 17.97 -3.30
C PRO A 62 -6.86 16.68 -2.76
N LEU A 63 -5.61 16.78 -2.33
CA LEU A 63 -4.80 15.64 -1.88
C LEU A 63 -3.98 16.00 -0.64
N ARG A 64 -3.63 14.99 0.16
CA ARG A 64 -2.70 15.06 1.27
C ARG A 64 -1.72 13.90 1.15
N VAL A 65 -0.44 14.20 1.28
CA VAL A 65 0.64 13.21 1.27
C VAL A 65 1.17 13.09 2.69
N SER A 66 1.27 11.86 3.19
CA SER A 66 1.80 11.54 4.51
C SER A 66 2.72 10.32 4.42
N PRO A 67 3.73 10.19 5.30
CA PRO A 67 4.47 8.95 5.42
C PRO A 67 3.52 7.80 5.79
N LEU A 68 3.69 6.64 5.16
CA LEU A 68 2.98 5.43 5.53
C LEU A 68 3.67 4.86 6.77
N GLU A 69 3.02 5.00 7.93
CA GLU A 69 3.48 4.33 9.14
C GLU A 69 3.46 2.82 8.89
N ALA A 70 4.61 2.17 9.04
CA ALA A 70 4.72 0.72 8.92
C ALA A 70 4.00 0.08 10.11
N THR A 71 2.67 -0.02 10.04
CA THR A 71 1.93 -0.90 10.95
C THR A 71 2.47 -2.32 10.73
N GLU A 72 2.85 -2.96 11.81
CA GLU A 72 3.81 -4.06 11.82
C GLU A 72 3.45 -5.18 10.82
N ARG A 73 4.50 -5.58 10.10
CA ARG A 73 4.52 -6.67 9.13
C ARG A 73 4.10 -7.97 9.81
N THR A 74 2.86 -8.41 9.67
CA THR A 74 2.57 -9.86 9.76
C THR A 74 2.88 -10.50 8.41
N GLY A 75 4.17 -10.44 8.05
CA GLY A 75 4.70 -11.33 7.03
C GLY A 75 4.66 -12.71 7.64
N THR A 76 3.76 -13.56 7.14
CA THR A 76 3.76 -14.99 7.45
C THR A 76 5.18 -15.51 7.30
N GLU A 77 5.77 -15.87 8.44
CA GLU A 77 7.12 -16.36 8.53
C GLU A 77 7.18 -17.65 7.71
N ARG A 78 7.89 -17.60 6.58
CA ARG A 78 8.29 -18.79 5.84
C ARG A 78 9.25 -19.58 6.75
N THR A 79 8.71 -20.44 7.61
CA THR A 79 9.49 -21.49 8.28
C THR A 79 9.96 -22.47 7.22
N GLY A 80 11.06 -22.13 6.56
CA GLY A 80 12.00 -23.08 6.01
C GLY A 80 12.99 -23.44 7.12
N THR A 81 12.58 -24.28 8.07
CA THR A 81 13.55 -24.97 8.92
C THR A 81 14.17 -26.08 8.08
N GLY A 82 15.43 -25.88 7.72
CA GLY A 82 16.25 -26.93 7.16
C GLY A 82 16.62 -28.01 8.18
N LEU A 83 16.91 -29.19 7.63
CA LEU A 83 17.97 -30.12 8.04
C LEU A 83 17.82 -30.81 9.42
N THR A 84 17.38 -32.06 9.38
CA THR A 84 17.98 -33.18 10.15
C THR A 84 18.20 -34.30 9.11
N GLY A 85 19.41 -34.75 8.79
CA GLY A 85 20.32 -35.42 9.70
C GLY A 85 20.09 -36.93 9.58
N THR A 86 21.00 -37.62 8.88
CA THR A 86 21.50 -39.00 9.08
C THR A 86 20.53 -40.15 9.40
N GLU A 87 20.58 -41.20 8.57
CA GLU A 87 20.76 -42.64 8.92
C GLU A 87 21.00 -43.39 7.57
N LEU A 88 22.20 -43.86 7.22
CA LEU A 88 22.97 -45.03 7.68
C LEU A 88 22.36 -46.39 7.26
N THR A 89 23.01 -47.01 6.26
CA THR A 89 23.05 -48.42 5.83
C THR A 89 21.77 -49.09 5.33
#